data_AF-A0A3B6IIV6-F1
#
_entry.id   AF-A0A3B6IIV6-F1
#
_cell.length_a   1.000
_cell.length_b   1.000
_cell.length_c   1.000
_cell.angle_alpha   90.00
_cell.angle_beta   90.00
_cell.angle_gamma   90.00
#
_symmetry.space_group_name_H-M   'P 1'
#
loop_
_entity.id
_entity.type
_entity.pdbx_description
1 polymer ?
#
loop_
_entity_poly.entity_id
_entity_poly.type
_entity_poly.pdbx_seq_one_letter_code
_entity_poly.pdbx_strand_id
1 'polypeptide(L)'
;MQTEPENKMRPSESAPELLMMAAREGNSARLRDLLGNHDATATAVQLVVPMPEVIVNIEENSLAISRVESILHVVAASGDTSEFLESASLIHSKAKHLLGTGNNKGDTPLHCAAGAGRIKMVSHLIHLAMADGGGDARVKAVLRKQNNKGQTALHEVLRLSDKKMIRGMVEKLMEVDAELARLPIANGTSPLYLAVSLGHDDIAELLYSKDKALSYSGPDGQNVLHVAVLRSQGITNKLLEWNRDLSKQGD
;
A
#
# COMPACT_ATOMS: atom_id res chain seq x y z
N MET A 1 -29.28 -45.07 -26.79
CA MET A 1 -28.83 -43.72 -27.17
C MET A 1 -28.53 -42.98 -25.89
N GLN A 2 -27.26 -42.67 -25.67
CA GLN A 2 -26.76 -41.97 -24.48
C GLN A 2 -27.26 -40.52 -24.50
N THR A 3 -27.80 -40.10 -23.37
CA THR A 3 -28.10 -38.70 -23.03
C THR A 3 -26.80 -38.01 -22.64
N GLU A 4 -26.31 -37.08 -23.47
CA GLU A 4 -25.23 -36.17 -23.09
C GLU A 4 -25.77 -34.93 -22.35
N PRO A 5 -24.96 -34.33 -21.47
CA PRO A 5 -25.46 -33.65 -20.28
C PRO A 5 -25.74 -32.17 -20.51
N GLU A 6 -26.68 -31.68 -19.70
CA GLU A 6 -27.07 -30.30 -19.52
C GLU A 6 -25.84 -29.38 -19.40
N ASN A 7 -25.75 -28.44 -20.35
CA ASN A 7 -24.87 -27.29 -20.28
C ASN A 7 -25.26 -26.46 -19.04
N LYS A 8 -24.58 -26.71 -17.92
CA LYS A 8 -24.69 -25.90 -16.69
C LYS A 8 -24.21 -24.48 -17.02
N MET A 9 -25.17 -23.67 -17.41
CA MET A 9 -25.05 -22.23 -17.63
C MET A 9 -24.45 -21.62 -16.37
N ARG A 10 -23.22 -21.12 -16.47
CA ARG A 10 -22.57 -20.36 -15.40
C ARG A 10 -23.53 -19.23 -14.96
N PRO A 11 -23.69 -18.96 -13.65
CA PRO A 11 -24.51 -17.85 -13.20
C PRO A 11 -24.04 -16.56 -13.88
N SER A 12 -24.97 -15.75 -14.38
CA SER A 12 -24.68 -14.48 -15.04
C SER A 12 -23.84 -13.59 -14.11
N GLU A 13 -22.58 -13.37 -14.46
CA GLU A 13 -21.65 -12.53 -13.69
C GLU A 13 -22.23 -11.11 -13.57
N SER A 14 -22.35 -10.61 -12.35
CA SER A 14 -22.89 -9.27 -12.10
C SER A 14 -21.89 -8.18 -12.56
N ALA A 15 -22.37 -6.99 -12.93
CA ALA A 15 -21.50 -5.91 -13.41
C ALA A 15 -20.31 -5.56 -12.47
N PRO A 16 -20.46 -5.56 -11.13
CA PRO A 16 -19.33 -5.37 -10.22
C PRO A 16 -18.29 -6.50 -10.25
N GLU A 17 -18.72 -7.75 -10.42
CA GLU A 17 -17.81 -8.90 -10.54
C GLU A 17 -17.00 -8.84 -11.84
N LEU A 18 -17.64 -8.43 -12.94
CA LEU A 18 -16.97 -8.22 -14.23
C LEU A 18 -15.88 -7.15 -14.15
N LEU A 19 -16.14 -6.05 -13.44
CA LEU A 19 -15.16 -5.00 -13.19
C LEU A 19 -13.98 -5.49 -12.36
N MET A 20 -14.24 -6.24 -11.29
CA MET A 20 -13.20 -6.81 -10.44
C MET A 20 -12.35 -7.86 -11.18
N MET A 21 -12.96 -8.70 -12.02
CA MET A 21 -12.25 -9.65 -12.88
C MET A 21 -11.34 -8.92 -13.86
N ALA A 22 -11.87 -7.92 -14.57
CA ALA A 22 -11.08 -7.11 -15.50
C ALA A 22 -9.91 -6.39 -14.80
N ALA A 23 -10.13 -5.87 -13.58
CA ALA A 23 -9.10 -5.25 -12.75
C ALA A 23 -7.99 -6.25 -12.35
N ARG A 24 -8.36 -7.47 -11.95
CA ARG A 24 -7.40 -8.52 -11.55
C ARG A 24 -6.54 -8.99 -12.72
N GLU A 25 -7.11 -9.01 -13.92
CA GLU A 25 -6.45 -9.42 -15.16
C GLU A 25 -5.67 -8.28 -15.82
N GLY A 26 -5.82 -7.04 -15.35
CA GLY A 26 -5.24 -5.87 -15.99
C GLY A 26 -5.85 -5.57 -17.36
N ASN A 27 -7.06 -6.05 -17.65
CA ASN A 27 -7.70 -5.90 -18.96
C ASN A 27 -8.23 -4.46 -19.14
N SER A 28 -7.34 -3.55 -19.55
CA SER A 28 -7.63 -2.13 -19.70
C SER A 28 -8.73 -1.84 -20.72
N ALA A 29 -8.82 -2.66 -21.78
CA ALA A 29 -9.88 -2.57 -22.79
C ALA A 29 -11.25 -2.91 -22.18
N ARG A 30 -11.37 -4.03 -21.48
CA ARG A 30 -12.62 -4.44 -20.81
C ARG A 30 -13.03 -3.45 -19.73
N LEU A 31 -12.08 -2.91 -18.97
CA LEU A 31 -12.35 -1.82 -18.01
C LEU A 31 -12.88 -0.57 -18.71
N ARG A 32 -12.33 -0.19 -19.87
CA ARG A 32 -12.80 0.96 -20.65
C ARG A 32 -14.24 0.78 -21.11
N ASP A 33 -14.57 -0.41 -21.61
CA ASP A 33 -15.92 -0.72 -22.08
C ASP A 33 -16.93 -0.70 -20.91
N LEU A 34 -16.57 -1.32 -19.78
CA LEU A 34 -17.43 -1.35 -18.59
C LEU A 34 -17.60 0.04 -17.96
N LEU A 35 -16.56 0.87 -17.92
CA LEU A 35 -16.60 2.22 -17.36
C LEU A 35 -17.13 3.29 -18.33
N GLY A 36 -17.16 3.00 -19.64
CA GLY A 36 -17.55 3.92 -20.71
C GLY A 36 -19.06 4.07 -20.91
N ASN A 37 -19.85 3.10 -20.43
CA ASN A 37 -21.30 3.02 -20.68
C ASN A 37 -22.18 3.64 -19.57
N HIS A 38 -21.60 4.32 -18.60
CA HIS A 38 -22.32 4.80 -17.42
C HIS A 38 -22.17 6.31 -17.19
N ASP A 39 -23.27 6.94 -16.77
CA ASP A 39 -23.32 8.33 -16.32
C ASP A 39 -22.40 8.51 -15.09
N ALA A 40 -21.77 9.69 -14.91
CA ALA A 40 -20.65 9.87 -13.98
C ALA A 40 -20.94 9.46 -12.51
N THR A 41 -22.21 9.54 -12.10
CA THR A 41 -22.69 9.10 -10.78
C THR A 41 -22.79 7.57 -10.65
N ALA A 42 -23.17 6.86 -11.72
CA ALA A 42 -23.21 5.40 -11.75
C ALA A 42 -21.79 4.78 -11.79
N THR A 43 -20.84 5.45 -12.44
CA THR A 43 -19.43 5.03 -12.44
C THR A 43 -18.84 5.06 -11.03
N ALA A 44 -19.14 6.08 -10.22
CA ALA A 44 -18.61 6.19 -8.85
C ALA A 44 -19.07 5.04 -7.93
N VAL A 45 -20.31 4.57 -8.10
CA VAL A 45 -20.88 3.44 -7.34
C VAL A 45 -20.28 2.09 -7.75
N GLN A 46 -19.91 1.92 -9.02
CA GLN A 46 -19.27 0.69 -9.52
C GLN A 46 -17.80 0.55 -9.15
N LEU A 47 -17.09 1.66 -8.95
CA LEU A 47 -15.67 1.67 -8.60
C LEU A 47 -15.40 1.26 -7.14
N VAL A 48 -16.46 1.14 -6.34
CA VAL A 48 -16.48 0.80 -4.92
C VAL A 48 -17.47 -0.35 -4.74
N VAL A 49 -16.97 -1.58 -4.60
CA VAL A 49 -17.86 -2.75 -4.50
C VAL A 49 -18.00 -3.16 -3.04
N PRO A 50 -19.23 -3.21 -2.48
CA PRO A 50 -19.47 -3.88 -1.21
C PRO A 50 -19.23 -5.38 -1.37
N MET A 51 -18.30 -5.94 -0.61
CA MET A 51 -18.15 -7.40 -0.49
C MET A 51 -19.40 -8.01 0.16
N PRO A 52 -19.91 -9.16 -0.29
CA PRO A 52 -21.13 -9.76 0.24
C PRO A 52 -20.94 -10.15 1.72
N GLU A 53 -21.95 -9.83 2.52
CA GLU A 53 -22.00 -10.07 3.96
C GLU A 53 -22.06 -11.56 4.29
N VAL A 54 -21.34 -11.99 5.32
CA VAL A 54 -21.74 -13.16 6.12
C VAL A 54 -22.61 -12.60 7.24
N ILE A 55 -23.93 -12.72 7.09
CA ILE A 55 -24.89 -12.29 8.12
C ILE A 55 -24.75 -13.24 9.30
N VAL A 56 -24.18 -12.75 10.41
CA VAL A 56 -24.30 -13.40 11.71
C VAL A 56 -25.36 -12.60 12.47
N ASN A 57 -26.54 -13.19 12.55
CA ASN A 57 -27.74 -12.61 13.15
C ASN A 57 -27.56 -12.58 14.68
N ILE A 58 -27.46 -11.40 15.31
CA ILE A 58 -27.78 -11.20 16.73
C ILE A 58 -28.42 -9.83 16.87
N GLU A 59 -29.62 -9.83 17.44
CA GLU A 59 -30.45 -8.67 17.71
C GLU A 59 -29.72 -7.63 18.58
N GLU A 60 -30.04 -6.37 18.31
CA GLU A 60 -29.69 -5.15 19.04
C GLU A 60 -28.28 -4.55 18.86
N ASN A 61 -28.28 -3.46 18.06
CA ASN A 61 -27.39 -2.29 18.14
C ASN A 61 -25.92 -2.47 17.70
N SER A 62 -25.63 -2.41 16.38
CA SER A 62 -24.32 -1.93 15.90
C SER A 62 -24.34 -1.50 14.42
N LEU A 63 -23.56 -0.47 14.13
CA LEU A 63 -23.45 0.28 12.88
C LEU A 63 -23.10 -0.60 11.66
N ALA A 64 -23.87 -0.46 10.58
CA ALA A 64 -23.54 -1.01 9.27
C ALA A 64 -22.27 -0.35 8.71
N ILE A 65 -21.11 -0.97 8.89
CA ILE A 65 -19.86 -0.58 8.23
C ILE A 65 -19.88 -1.19 6.82
N SER A 66 -20.41 -0.44 5.84
CA SER A 66 -20.33 -0.79 4.43
C SER A 66 -18.86 -0.83 3.98
N ARG A 67 -18.42 -2.00 3.54
CA ARG A 67 -17.04 -2.37 3.19
C ARG A 67 -16.67 -1.85 1.81
N VAL A 68 -15.55 -1.14 1.64
CA VAL A 68 -15.13 -0.53 0.36
C VAL A 68 -13.75 -1.06 -0.03
N GLU A 69 -13.71 -1.95 -1.01
CA GLU A 69 -12.49 -2.23 -1.79
C GLU A 69 -12.68 -1.61 -3.17
N SER A 70 -11.81 -0.66 -3.53
CA SER A 70 -11.92 -0.01 -4.85
C SER A 70 -11.13 -0.79 -5.90
N ILE A 71 -11.58 -0.75 -7.15
CA ILE A 71 -10.88 -1.43 -8.25
C ILE A 71 -9.44 -0.93 -8.44
N LEU A 72 -9.11 0.27 -7.99
CA LEU A 72 -7.75 0.80 -8.01
C LEU A 72 -6.83 0.06 -7.03
N HIS A 73 -7.34 -0.39 -5.88
CA HIS A 73 -6.58 -1.21 -4.93
C HIS A 73 -6.23 -2.57 -5.56
N VAL A 74 -7.21 -3.17 -6.25
CA VAL A 74 -7.05 -4.46 -6.92
C VAL A 74 -6.03 -4.36 -8.04
N VAL A 75 -6.18 -3.40 -8.98
CA VAL A 75 -5.21 -3.16 -10.06
C VAL A 75 -3.81 -2.93 -9.48
N ALA A 76 -3.71 -2.14 -8.41
CA ALA A 76 -2.44 -1.80 -7.78
C ALA A 76 -1.72 -3.02 -7.18
N ALA A 77 -2.45 -3.96 -6.59
CA ALA A 77 -1.87 -5.19 -6.05
C ALA A 77 -1.57 -6.24 -7.14
N SER A 78 -2.41 -6.31 -8.17
CA SER A 78 -2.39 -7.41 -9.14
C SER A 78 -1.17 -7.42 -10.04
N GLY A 79 -0.70 -6.27 -10.53
CA GLY A 79 0.41 -6.25 -11.48
C GLY A 79 0.95 -4.88 -11.82
N ASP A 80 2.03 -4.86 -12.60
CA ASP A 80 2.73 -3.63 -12.99
C ASP A 80 3.26 -3.66 -14.45
N THR A 81 2.62 -4.46 -15.30
CA THR A 81 2.76 -4.40 -16.77
C THR A 81 2.05 -3.18 -17.35
N SER A 82 2.28 -2.87 -18.64
CA SER A 82 1.68 -1.70 -19.30
C SER A 82 0.15 -1.66 -19.15
N GLU A 83 -0.50 -2.82 -19.24
CA GLU A 83 -1.95 -2.97 -19.17
C GLU A 83 -2.49 -2.64 -17.78
N PHE A 84 -1.78 -3.02 -16.70
CA PHE A 84 -2.13 -2.61 -15.34
C PHE A 84 -1.92 -1.11 -15.12
N LEU A 85 -0.83 -0.53 -15.64
CA LEU A 85 -0.56 0.90 -15.52
C LEU A 85 -1.60 1.73 -16.29
N GLU A 86 -2.01 1.30 -17.48
CA GLU A 86 -3.12 1.88 -18.24
C GLU A 86 -4.44 1.77 -17.50
N SER A 87 -4.72 0.61 -16.90
CA SER A 87 -5.91 0.40 -16.06
C SER A 87 -5.93 1.39 -14.89
N ALA A 88 -4.81 1.56 -14.19
CA ALA A 88 -4.69 2.54 -13.11
C ALA A 88 -4.91 3.99 -13.60
N SER A 89 -4.33 4.37 -14.76
CA SER A 89 -4.54 5.69 -15.37
C SER A 89 -6.00 5.93 -15.77
N LEU A 90 -6.65 4.92 -16.35
CA LEU A 90 -8.05 4.97 -16.75
C LEU A 90 -8.94 5.19 -15.52
N ILE A 91 -8.76 4.38 -14.48
CA ILE A 91 -9.53 4.48 -13.23
C ILE A 91 -9.31 5.85 -12.58
N HIS A 92 -8.05 6.30 -12.51
CA HIS A 92 -7.70 7.62 -11.99
C HIS A 92 -8.39 8.75 -12.76
N SER A 93 -8.41 8.70 -14.09
CA SER A 93 -9.04 9.73 -14.93
C SER A 93 -10.54 9.88 -14.64
N LYS A 94 -11.21 8.80 -14.25
CA LYS A 94 -12.63 8.77 -13.89
C LYS A 94 -12.88 9.11 -12.42
N ALA A 95 -11.98 8.72 -11.52
CA ALA A 95 -12.16 8.85 -10.08
C ALA A 95 -10.83 9.14 -9.36
N LYS A 96 -10.34 10.38 -9.51
CA LYS A 96 -9.09 10.89 -8.92
C LYS A 96 -8.98 10.69 -7.40
N HIS A 97 -10.09 10.83 -6.69
CA HIS A 97 -10.15 10.73 -5.23
C HIS A 97 -9.68 9.35 -4.72
N LEU A 98 -9.79 8.29 -5.53
CA LEU A 98 -9.43 6.92 -5.15
C LEU A 98 -7.93 6.73 -4.85
N LEU A 99 -7.05 7.62 -5.31
CA LEU A 99 -5.62 7.56 -4.96
C LEU A 99 -5.37 7.67 -3.45
N GLY A 100 -6.16 8.49 -2.76
CA GLY A 100 -6.00 8.77 -1.33
C GLY A 100 -7.00 8.02 -0.44
N THR A 101 -7.97 7.32 -1.04
CA THR A 101 -8.99 6.56 -0.31
C THR A 101 -8.38 5.26 0.21
N GLY A 102 -8.62 4.94 1.48
CA GLY A 102 -8.24 3.65 2.07
C GLY A 102 -9.33 2.60 1.88
N ASN A 103 -8.93 1.34 1.77
CA ASN A 103 -9.84 0.18 1.83
C ASN A 103 -10.25 -0.13 3.29
N ASN A 104 -10.83 -1.31 3.53
CA ASN A 104 -11.24 -1.77 4.87
C ASN A 104 -10.11 -1.82 5.92
N LYS A 105 -8.85 -1.90 5.49
CA LYS A 105 -7.67 -1.86 6.37
C LYS A 105 -7.07 -0.46 6.48
N GLY A 106 -7.67 0.53 5.81
CA GLY A 106 -7.12 1.87 5.62
C GLY A 106 -5.99 1.92 4.59
N ASP A 107 -5.68 0.80 3.91
CA ASP A 107 -4.64 0.75 2.89
C ASP A 107 -5.10 1.52 1.67
N THR A 108 -4.31 2.49 1.22
CA THR A 108 -4.51 3.14 -0.09
C THR A 108 -4.00 2.24 -1.22
N PRO A 109 -4.28 2.54 -2.50
CA PRO A 109 -3.70 1.80 -3.62
C PRO A 109 -2.16 1.74 -3.58
N LEU A 110 -1.51 2.80 -3.05
CA LEU A 110 -0.06 2.83 -2.87
C LEU A 110 0.43 1.78 -1.85
N HIS A 111 -0.32 1.56 -0.76
CA HIS A 111 -0.02 0.48 0.20
C HIS A 111 -0.13 -0.89 -0.46
N CYS A 112 -1.21 -1.11 -1.24
CA CYS A 112 -1.43 -2.35 -1.96
C CYS A 112 -0.31 -2.66 -2.97
N ALA A 113 0.12 -1.66 -3.77
CA ALA A 113 1.23 -1.81 -4.70
C ALA A 113 2.56 -2.08 -4.00
N ALA A 114 2.82 -1.36 -2.90
CA ALA A 114 4.02 -1.53 -2.08
C ALA A 114 4.10 -2.94 -1.47
N GLY A 115 3.04 -3.38 -0.78
CA GLY A 115 2.98 -4.71 -0.16
C GLY A 115 2.99 -5.87 -1.16
N ALA A 116 2.58 -5.62 -2.40
CA ALA A 116 2.64 -6.60 -3.50
C ALA A 116 3.94 -6.55 -4.33
N GLY A 117 4.90 -5.67 -4.00
CA GLY A 117 6.16 -5.62 -4.72
C GLY A 117 6.08 -5.02 -6.14
N ARG A 118 5.06 -4.21 -6.43
CA ARG A 118 4.78 -3.65 -7.77
C ARG A 118 5.50 -2.32 -8.00
N ILE A 119 6.81 -2.34 -8.24
CA ILE A 119 7.65 -1.12 -8.28
C ILE A 119 7.28 -0.14 -9.42
N LYS A 120 6.89 -0.66 -10.59
CA LYS A 120 6.45 0.21 -11.69
C LYS A 120 5.10 0.86 -11.35
N MET A 121 4.21 0.12 -10.69
CA MET A 121 2.93 0.63 -10.22
C MET A 121 3.11 1.68 -9.11
N VAL A 122 4.00 1.45 -8.13
CA VAL A 122 4.35 2.46 -7.11
C VAL A 122 4.81 3.76 -7.79
N SER A 123 5.74 3.65 -8.74
CA SER A 123 6.23 4.82 -9.50
C SER A 123 5.11 5.53 -10.25
N HIS A 124 4.20 4.76 -10.83
CA HIS A 124 3.08 5.28 -11.61
C HIS A 124 2.04 5.98 -10.75
N LEU A 125 1.66 5.41 -9.61
CA LEU A 125 0.72 6.01 -8.65
C LEU A 125 1.26 7.33 -8.07
N ILE A 126 2.56 7.39 -7.79
CA ILE A 126 3.25 8.63 -7.39
C ILE A 126 3.13 9.68 -8.50
N HIS A 127 3.40 9.29 -9.75
CA HIS A 127 3.32 10.20 -10.89
C HIS A 127 1.89 10.72 -11.12
N LEU A 128 0.88 9.86 -10.99
CA LEU A 128 -0.53 10.26 -11.04
C LEU A 128 -0.86 11.27 -9.93
N ALA A 129 -0.40 11.04 -8.69
CA ALA A 129 -0.61 11.95 -7.57
C ALA A 129 0.05 13.33 -7.79
N MET A 130 1.22 13.37 -8.44
CA MET A 130 1.91 14.63 -8.82
C MET A 130 1.16 15.37 -9.93
N ALA A 131 0.63 14.65 -10.92
CA ALA A 131 -0.09 15.22 -12.06
C ALA A 131 -1.44 15.85 -11.69
N ASP A 132 -1.97 15.52 -10.50
CA ASP A 132 -3.33 15.84 -10.11
C ASP A 132 -3.53 17.27 -9.58
N GLY A 133 -2.48 18.10 -9.60
CA GLY A 133 -2.46 19.46 -9.06
C GLY A 133 -2.35 19.49 -7.54
N GLY A 134 -1.80 20.57 -6.97
CA GLY A 134 -1.57 20.70 -5.52
C GLY A 134 -0.10 20.59 -5.09
N GLY A 135 0.82 20.43 -6.06
CA GLY A 135 2.26 20.48 -5.84
C GLY A 135 2.79 19.39 -4.92
N ASP A 136 4.02 19.61 -4.43
CA ASP A 136 4.76 18.68 -3.58
C ASP A 136 4.00 18.30 -2.30
N ALA A 137 3.23 19.22 -1.72
CA ALA A 137 2.45 18.98 -0.51
C ALA A 137 1.40 17.86 -0.68
N ARG A 138 0.74 17.79 -1.84
CA ARG A 138 -0.30 16.77 -2.08
C ARG A 138 0.29 15.39 -2.25
N VAL A 139 1.36 15.24 -3.03
CA VAL A 139 2.01 13.94 -3.19
C VAL A 139 2.56 13.45 -1.86
N LYS A 140 3.18 14.33 -1.06
CA LYS A 140 3.61 14.00 0.30
C LYS A 140 2.45 13.56 1.19
N ALA A 141 1.30 14.22 1.13
CA ALA A 141 0.11 13.78 1.88
C ALA A 141 -0.36 12.36 1.49
N VAL A 142 -0.25 11.98 0.20
CA VAL A 142 -0.54 10.62 -0.26
C VAL A 142 0.49 9.61 0.27
N LEU A 143 1.79 9.94 0.21
CA LEU A 143 2.87 9.07 0.71
C LEU A 143 2.81 8.88 2.23
N ARG A 144 2.50 9.95 2.96
CA ARG A 144 2.42 9.97 4.43
C ARG A 144 1.11 9.42 4.98
N LYS A 145 0.13 9.07 4.12
CA LYS A 145 -1.13 8.48 4.56
C LYS A 145 -0.85 7.18 5.31
N GLN A 146 -1.44 7.03 6.48
CA GLN A 146 -1.35 5.84 7.30
C GLN A 146 -2.62 5.00 7.21
N ASN A 147 -2.47 3.68 7.17
CA ASN A 147 -3.56 2.72 7.26
C ASN A 147 -4.05 2.57 8.73
N ASN A 148 -4.99 1.65 8.98
CA ASN A 148 -5.58 1.46 10.32
C ASN A 148 -4.59 0.96 11.38
N LYS A 149 -3.39 0.53 10.97
CA LYS A 149 -2.28 0.13 11.86
C LYS A 149 -1.25 1.25 12.04
N GLY A 150 -1.51 2.45 11.52
CA GLY A 150 -0.55 3.55 11.51
C GLY A 150 0.59 3.35 10.49
N GLN A 151 0.49 2.40 9.57
CA GLN A 151 1.58 2.11 8.62
C GLN A 151 1.43 2.97 7.37
N THR A 152 2.54 3.52 6.88
CA THR A 152 2.67 4.07 5.52
C THR A 152 3.09 2.99 4.53
N ALA A 153 3.02 3.28 3.22
CA ALA A 153 3.50 2.37 2.18
C ALA A 153 4.98 1.95 2.37
N LEU A 154 5.83 2.81 2.92
CA LEU A 154 7.23 2.48 3.23
C LEU A 154 7.34 1.29 4.21
N HIS A 155 6.44 1.19 5.18
CA HIS A 155 6.43 0.07 6.13
C HIS A 155 6.06 -1.25 5.47
N GLU A 156 5.16 -1.22 4.48
CA GLU A 156 4.81 -2.41 3.69
C GLU A 156 6.00 -2.87 2.83
N VAL A 157 6.71 -1.92 2.21
CA VAL A 157 7.93 -2.22 1.43
C VAL A 157 8.97 -2.97 2.28
N LEU A 158 9.19 -2.54 3.52
CA LEU A 158 10.20 -3.17 4.39
C LEU A 158 9.92 -4.64 4.71
N ARG A 159 8.67 -5.12 4.53
CA ARG A 159 8.27 -6.51 4.80
C ARG A 159 8.38 -7.43 3.58
N LEU A 160 8.77 -6.91 2.41
CA LEU A 160 9.03 -7.73 1.24
C LEU A 160 10.26 -8.63 1.47
N SER A 161 10.37 -9.70 0.68
CA SER A 161 11.48 -10.66 0.78
C SER A 161 12.67 -10.32 -0.13
N ASP A 162 12.44 -9.63 -1.25
CA ASP A 162 13.48 -9.29 -2.22
C ASP A 162 14.18 -7.97 -1.85
N LYS A 163 15.41 -8.07 -1.32
CA LYS A 163 16.23 -6.91 -0.92
C LYS A 163 16.44 -5.87 -2.04
N LYS A 164 16.59 -6.29 -3.30
CA LYS A 164 16.78 -5.36 -4.42
C LYS A 164 15.50 -4.57 -4.67
N MET A 165 14.36 -5.24 -4.58
CA MET A 165 13.04 -4.62 -4.70
C MET A 165 12.79 -3.64 -3.56
N ILE A 166 13.07 -4.04 -2.32
CA ILE A 166 12.98 -3.16 -1.13
C ILE A 166 13.81 -1.92 -1.36
N ARG A 167 15.09 -2.08 -1.73
CA ARG A 167 16.01 -0.97 -1.97
C ARG A 167 15.46 0.01 -3.01
N GLY A 168 15.07 -0.48 -4.19
CA GLY A 168 14.55 0.37 -5.26
C GLY A 168 13.27 1.10 -4.89
N MET A 169 12.38 0.46 -4.13
CA MET A 169 11.15 1.08 -3.65
C MET A 169 11.39 2.13 -2.55
N VAL A 170 12.29 1.85 -1.61
CA VAL A 170 12.70 2.82 -0.58
C VAL A 170 13.33 4.05 -1.24
N GLU A 171 14.24 3.85 -2.21
CA GLU A 171 14.84 4.93 -2.98
C GLU A 171 13.77 5.78 -3.67
N LYS A 172 12.79 5.13 -4.33
CA LYS A 172 11.70 5.81 -5.03
C LYS A 172 10.80 6.63 -4.11
N LEU A 173 10.40 6.07 -2.97
CA LEU A 173 9.53 6.75 -2.03
C LEU A 173 10.24 7.94 -1.36
N MET A 174 11.49 7.75 -0.95
CA MET A 174 12.27 8.79 -0.26
C MET A 174 12.84 9.86 -1.20
N GLU A 175 12.94 9.60 -2.51
CA GLU A 175 13.24 10.64 -3.50
C GLU A 175 12.16 11.72 -3.52
N VAL A 176 10.90 11.33 -3.32
CA VAL A 176 9.76 12.25 -3.25
C VAL A 176 9.62 12.85 -1.86
N ASP A 177 9.80 12.04 -0.82
CA ASP A 177 9.66 12.47 0.56
C ASP A 177 10.70 11.82 1.47
N ALA A 178 11.85 12.46 1.63
CA ALA A 178 12.93 11.98 2.49
C ALA A 178 12.48 11.83 3.96
N GLU A 179 11.51 12.63 4.42
CA GLU A 179 11.03 12.59 5.80
C GLU A 179 10.03 11.45 6.05
N LEU A 180 9.64 10.70 5.01
CA LEU A 180 8.73 9.56 5.15
C LEU A 180 9.26 8.52 6.15
N ALA A 181 10.58 8.39 6.25
CA ALA A 181 11.26 7.49 7.17
C ALA A 181 11.26 7.98 8.63
N ARG A 182 10.79 9.20 8.92
CA ARG A 182 10.63 9.71 10.29
C ARG A 182 9.35 9.24 10.95
N LEU A 183 8.37 8.76 10.19
CA LEU A 183 7.02 8.46 10.68
C LEU A 183 6.95 7.06 11.30
N PRO A 184 6.83 6.91 12.63
CA PRO A 184 6.61 5.61 13.25
C PRO A 184 5.18 5.11 13.02
N ILE A 185 5.00 3.79 13.15
CA ILE A 185 3.66 3.18 13.19
C ILE A 185 3.01 3.37 14.56
N ALA A 186 1.75 2.96 14.71
CA ALA A 186 0.94 3.26 15.90
C ALA A 186 1.53 2.79 17.24
N ASN A 187 2.34 1.72 17.24
CA ASN A 187 2.99 1.21 18.45
C ASN A 187 4.36 1.87 18.74
N GLY A 188 4.77 2.88 17.97
CA GLY A 188 6.08 3.54 18.12
C GLY A 188 7.22 2.94 17.29
N THR A 189 7.02 1.80 16.61
CA THR A 189 8.05 1.23 15.73
C THR A 189 8.34 2.17 14.56
N SER A 190 9.57 2.68 14.50
CA SER A 190 10.05 3.48 13.38
C SER A 190 10.42 2.63 12.16
N PRO A 191 10.48 3.21 10.95
CA PRO A 191 11.01 2.55 9.76
C PRO A 191 12.43 2.01 9.96
N LEU A 192 13.29 2.76 10.67
CA LEU A 192 14.64 2.33 10.98
C LEU A 192 14.66 1.12 11.91
N TYR A 193 13.86 1.14 12.98
CA TYR A 193 13.70 -0.01 13.88
C TYR A 193 13.22 -1.24 13.10
N LEU A 194 12.20 -1.09 12.26
CA LEU A 194 11.64 -2.18 11.46
C LEU A 194 12.67 -2.77 10.48
N ALA A 195 13.44 -1.92 9.78
CA ALA A 195 14.48 -2.38 8.86
C ALA A 195 15.55 -3.21 9.59
N VAL A 196 16.03 -2.72 10.74
CA VAL A 196 17.01 -3.46 11.56
C VAL A 196 16.39 -4.74 12.11
N SER A 197 15.18 -4.70 12.68
CA SER A 197 14.52 -5.89 13.24
C SER A 197 14.32 -6.98 12.18
N LEU A 198 14.10 -6.62 10.93
CA LEU A 198 13.97 -7.54 9.79
C LEU A 198 15.32 -7.96 9.17
N GLY A 199 16.42 -7.27 9.48
CA GLY A 199 17.75 -7.63 8.99
C GLY A 199 18.16 -7.00 7.68
N HIS A 200 17.54 -5.87 7.40
CA HIS A 200 17.81 -5.08 6.22
C HIS A 200 18.82 -3.99 6.58
N ASP A 201 20.02 -4.40 7.03
CA ASP A 201 21.09 -3.50 7.47
C ASP A 201 21.46 -2.50 6.34
N ASP A 202 21.49 -2.97 5.09
CA ASP A 202 21.72 -2.15 3.89
C ASP A 202 20.60 -1.12 3.64
N ILE A 203 19.37 -1.46 4.02
CA ILE A 203 18.23 -0.55 3.96
C ILE A 203 18.27 0.44 5.13
N ALA A 204 18.66 0.01 6.34
CA ALA A 204 18.85 0.91 7.47
C ALA A 204 19.90 2.00 7.14
N GLU A 205 20.99 1.61 6.50
CA GLU A 205 22.00 2.55 5.98
C GLU A 205 21.44 3.47 4.89
N LEU A 206 20.64 2.93 3.96
CA LEU A 206 19.97 3.74 2.95
C LEU A 206 19.05 4.79 3.59
N LEU A 207 18.19 4.40 4.54
CA LEU A 207 17.31 5.32 5.26
C LEU A 207 18.13 6.44 5.91
N TYR A 208 19.19 6.11 6.64
CA TYR A 208 20.05 7.08 7.32
C TYR A 208 20.80 8.00 6.33
N SER A 209 21.23 7.48 5.19
CA SER A 209 21.90 8.27 4.16
C SER A 209 20.98 9.31 3.51
N LYS A 210 19.67 9.01 3.45
CA LYS A 210 18.65 9.88 2.86
C LYS A 210 18.17 10.95 3.84
N ASP A 211 18.07 10.61 5.12
CA ASP A 211 17.69 11.53 6.18
C ASP A 211 18.36 11.14 7.50
N LYS A 212 19.04 12.09 8.14
CA LYS A 212 19.75 11.86 9.41
C LYS A 212 18.85 12.10 10.63
N ALA A 213 17.68 12.69 10.45
CA ALA A 213 16.74 13.00 11.53
C ALA A 213 15.67 11.89 11.71
N LEU A 214 16.07 10.63 11.53
CA LEU A 214 15.19 9.47 11.69
C LEU A 214 14.73 9.31 13.13
N SER A 215 13.55 8.72 13.30
CA SER A 215 13.18 8.14 14.58
C SER A 215 13.91 6.81 14.79
N TYR A 216 14.48 6.65 15.99
CA TYR A 216 15.11 5.40 16.44
C TYR A 216 14.19 4.57 17.34
N SER A 217 12.93 5.02 17.53
CA SER A 217 11.97 4.40 18.44
C SER A 217 11.51 3.02 17.99
N GLY A 218 11.31 2.15 18.96
CA GLY A 218 10.70 0.84 18.86
C GLY A 218 9.40 0.76 19.66
N PRO A 219 8.75 -0.40 19.66
CA PRO A 219 7.61 -0.66 20.52
C PRO A 219 8.03 -0.75 21.99
N ASP A 220 7.08 -0.52 22.89
CA ASP A 220 7.24 -0.74 24.35
C ASP A 220 8.44 0.00 24.96
N GLY A 221 8.68 1.25 24.56
CA GLY A 221 9.79 2.07 25.07
C GLY A 221 11.16 1.74 24.49
N GLN A 222 11.28 0.62 23.75
CA GLN A 222 12.55 0.22 23.14
C GLN A 222 13.04 1.25 22.11
N ASN A 223 14.34 1.20 21.85
CA ASN A 223 14.96 1.86 20.70
C ASN A 223 15.63 0.82 19.79
N VAL A 224 16.05 1.23 18.59
CA VAL A 224 16.63 0.32 17.58
C VAL A 224 17.91 -0.39 18.04
N LEU A 225 18.63 0.12 19.04
CA LEU A 225 19.81 -0.55 19.59
C LEU A 225 19.43 -1.89 20.26
N HIS A 226 18.24 -1.98 20.89
CA HIS A 226 17.73 -3.19 21.54
C HIS A 226 17.65 -4.38 20.57
N VAL A 227 17.18 -4.12 19.34
CA VAL A 227 17.13 -5.15 18.30
C VAL A 227 18.47 -5.33 17.58
N ALA A 228 19.27 -4.28 17.45
CA ALA A 228 20.56 -4.33 16.76
C ALA A 228 21.56 -5.29 17.43
N VAL A 229 21.66 -5.24 18.76
CA VAL A 229 22.61 -6.06 19.53
C VAL A 229 22.33 -7.56 19.42
N LEU A 230 21.07 -7.93 19.18
CA LEU A 230 20.65 -9.32 18.97
C LEU A 230 20.96 -9.83 17.55
N ARG A 231 21.37 -8.94 16.63
CA ARG A 231 21.52 -9.24 15.21
C ARG A 231 22.96 -9.26 14.74
N SER A 232 23.65 -8.12 14.78
CA SER A 232 25.03 -8.02 14.28
C SER A 232 25.81 -6.90 14.96
N GLN A 233 27.10 -7.15 15.18
CA GLN A 233 28.02 -6.11 15.66
C GLN A 233 28.15 -4.96 14.64
N GLY A 234 28.02 -5.26 13.34
CA GLY A 234 28.13 -4.29 12.26
C GLY A 234 27.07 -3.18 12.37
N ILE A 235 25.79 -3.54 12.40
CA ILE A 235 24.72 -2.53 12.51
C ILE A 235 24.70 -1.86 13.88
N THR A 236 25.04 -2.59 14.95
CA THR A 236 25.18 -2.03 16.30
C THR A 236 26.20 -0.90 16.33
N ASN A 237 27.39 -1.11 15.75
CA ASN A 237 28.43 -0.08 15.69
C ASN A 237 27.98 1.13 14.86
N LYS A 238 27.35 0.90 13.70
CA LYS A 238 26.81 1.98 12.85
C LYS A 238 25.78 2.82 13.60
N LEU A 239 24.85 2.19 14.32
CA LEU A 239 23.83 2.92 15.09
C LEU A 239 24.44 3.76 16.21
N LEU A 240 25.45 3.26 16.91
CA LEU A 240 26.18 4.02 17.92
C LEU A 240 27.02 5.16 17.33
N GLU A 241 27.53 5.00 16.11
CA GLU A 241 28.19 6.08 15.36
C GLU A 241 27.19 7.17 14.95
N TRP A 242 25.98 6.79 14.53
CA TRP A 242 24.92 7.72 14.13
C TRP A 242 24.31 8.45 15.33
N ASN A 243 24.11 7.75 16.44
CA ASN A 243 23.57 8.31 17.67
C ASN A 243 24.09 7.56 18.91
N ARG A 244 25.07 8.17 19.59
CA ARG A 244 25.70 7.60 20.80
C ARG A 244 24.76 7.55 22.01
N ASP A 245 23.74 8.41 22.04
CA ASP A 245 22.83 8.51 23.18
C ASP A 245 21.80 7.37 23.22
N LEU A 246 21.71 6.53 22.17
CA LEU A 246 20.88 5.32 22.17
C LEU A 246 21.21 4.36 23.32
N SER A 247 22.47 4.34 23.75
CA SER A 247 22.92 3.51 24.88
C SER A 247 22.50 4.03 26.26
N LYS A 248 22.02 5.28 26.34
CA LYS A 248 21.61 5.93 27.59
C LYS A 248 20.09 5.94 27.77
N GLN A 249 19.35 5.61 26.72
CA GLN A 249 17.89 5.55 26.73
C GLN A 249 17.49 4.14 27.19
N GLY A 250 16.98 4.05 28.41
CA GLY A 250 16.40 2.82 28.96
C GLY A 250 14.97 2.60 28.48
N ASP A 251 14.51 1.36 28.66
CA ASP A 251 13.16 0.85 28.40
C ASP A 251 12.07 1.57 29.23
#